data_AF-A0A1D3K7K9-F1
#
_entry.id   AF-A0A1D3K7K9-F1
#
_cell.length_a   1.000
_cell.length_b   1.000
_cell.length_c   1.000
_cell.angle_alpha   90.00
_cell.angle_beta   90.00
_cell.angle_gamma   90.00
#
_symmetry.space_group_name_H-M   'P 1'
#
loop_
_entity.id
_entity.type
_entity.pdbx_description
1 polymer ?
#
loop_
_entity_poly.entity_id
_entity_poly.type
_entity_poly.pdbx_seq_one_letter_code
_entity_poly.pdbx_strand_id
1 'polypeptide(L)'
;MKANIKAKLVPLFDVAVLKAAKFLWLVMKVFDPRPLQTHFAARKPVKNFAVTHCFSLRGADAELNIARLSNMHIGSSTGKGRTGLVSRKGLIKIYNAENGKFLMIRAQGVPTVAGEKQLTKDSIALNYDAKKALGIPKNQETELQLFVGPANLGDHEFFLMYQDADASSRTARALGWYMAIGGVVYGLFQMALSFLEAAVAALF
;
A
#
# COMPACT_ATOMS: atom_id res chain seq x y z
N MET A 1 -41.61 -21.22 35.50
CA MET A 1 -41.58 -20.95 34.03
C MET A 1 -40.31 -20.24 33.55
N LYS A 2 -39.83 -19.16 34.18
CA LYS A 2 -38.64 -18.39 33.71
C LYS A 2 -37.32 -19.18 33.60
N ALA A 3 -37.07 -20.16 34.47
CA ALA A 3 -35.85 -20.98 34.43
C ALA A 3 -35.77 -21.93 33.21
N ASN A 4 -36.91 -22.46 32.76
CA ASN A 4 -36.99 -23.42 31.64
C ASN A 4 -36.79 -22.75 30.27
N ILE A 5 -37.10 -21.46 30.16
CA ILE A 5 -36.91 -20.67 28.95
C ILE A 5 -35.43 -20.27 28.81
N LYS A 6 -34.78 -19.85 29.91
CA LYS A 6 -33.32 -19.58 29.94
C LYS A 6 -32.50 -20.82 29.53
N ALA A 7 -32.82 -21.99 30.06
CA ALA A 7 -32.11 -23.23 29.75
C ALA A 7 -32.26 -23.68 28.27
N LYS A 8 -33.34 -23.30 27.59
CA LYS A 8 -33.55 -23.57 26.16
C LYS A 8 -32.98 -22.50 25.23
N LEU A 9 -32.85 -21.25 25.71
CA LEU A 9 -32.30 -20.13 24.94
C LEU A 9 -30.77 -20.11 24.92
N VAL A 10 -30.11 -20.49 26.02
CA VAL A 10 -28.64 -20.50 26.11
C VAL A 10 -27.97 -21.37 25.04
N PRO A 11 -28.40 -22.63 24.79
CA PRO A 11 -27.83 -23.45 23.71
C PRO A 11 -28.08 -22.87 22.31
N LEU A 12 -29.20 -22.18 22.13
CA LEU A 12 -29.57 -21.53 20.86
C LEU A 12 -28.65 -20.32 20.59
N PHE A 13 -28.33 -19.58 21.64
CA PHE A 13 -27.37 -18.48 21.62
C PHE A 13 -25.94 -18.99 21.36
N ASP A 14 -25.51 -20.05 22.04
CA ASP A 14 -24.20 -20.67 21.82
C ASP A 14 -24.01 -21.15 20.37
N VAL A 15 -25.05 -21.77 19.80
CA VAL A 15 -25.03 -22.19 18.39
C VAL A 15 -24.95 -20.98 17.45
N ALA A 16 -25.65 -19.89 17.74
CA ALA A 16 -25.59 -18.66 16.94
C ALA A 16 -24.20 -18.02 16.99
N VAL A 17 -23.59 -17.93 18.17
CA VAL A 17 -22.23 -17.41 18.37
C VAL A 17 -21.20 -18.28 17.65
N LEU A 18 -21.28 -19.60 17.78
CA LEU A 18 -20.36 -20.52 17.09
C LEU A 18 -20.50 -20.43 15.56
N LYS A 19 -21.72 -20.28 15.05
CA LYS A 19 -21.95 -20.06 13.60
C LYS A 19 -21.38 -18.72 13.14
N ALA A 20 -21.54 -17.66 13.92
CA ALA A 20 -20.97 -16.34 13.63
C ALA A 20 -19.44 -16.38 13.63
N ALA A 21 -18.82 -17.02 14.62
CA ALA A 21 -17.37 -17.20 14.68
C ALA A 21 -16.84 -18.04 13.49
N LYS A 22 -17.54 -19.12 13.12
CA LYS A 22 -17.20 -19.93 11.95
C LYS A 22 -17.34 -19.14 10.64
N PHE A 23 -18.37 -18.31 10.53
CA PHE A 23 -18.56 -17.42 9.39
C PHE A 23 -17.46 -16.37 9.29
N LEU A 24 -17.12 -15.69 10.40
CA LEU A 24 -16.00 -14.75 10.45
C LEU A 24 -14.69 -15.42 10.01
N TRP A 25 -14.41 -16.64 10.49
CA TRP A 25 -13.23 -17.39 10.09
C TRP A 25 -13.21 -17.73 8.59
N LEU A 26 -14.36 -18.09 8.01
CA LEU A 26 -14.49 -18.31 6.57
C LEU A 26 -14.24 -17.02 5.78
N VAL A 27 -14.81 -15.90 6.22
CA VAL A 27 -14.58 -14.59 5.60
C VAL A 27 -13.10 -14.21 5.67
N MET A 28 -12.45 -14.38 6.82
CA MET A 28 -11.02 -14.10 6.98
C MET A 28 -10.12 -14.97 6.09
N LYS A 29 -10.52 -16.22 5.83
CA LYS A 29 -9.78 -17.14 4.93
C LYS A 29 -9.88 -16.76 3.46
N VAL A 30 -11.01 -16.18 3.05
CA VAL A 30 -11.29 -15.89 1.64
C VAL A 30 -10.96 -14.44 1.28
N PHE A 31 -11.02 -13.53 2.25
CA PHE A 31 -10.78 -12.12 2.01
C PHE A 31 -9.28 -11.82 1.83
N ASP A 32 -8.90 -11.55 0.59
CA ASP A 32 -7.62 -10.93 0.26
C ASP A 32 -7.82 -9.42 0.05
N PRO A 33 -7.26 -8.54 0.91
CA PRO A 33 -7.34 -7.09 0.72
C PRO A 33 -6.52 -6.58 -0.48
N ARG A 34 -5.62 -7.41 -1.03
CA ARG A 34 -4.64 -6.99 -2.04
C ARG A 34 -5.25 -6.43 -3.31
N PRO A 35 -6.28 -7.02 -3.94
CA PRO A 35 -6.86 -6.46 -5.16
C PRO A 35 -7.44 -5.06 -4.93
N LEU A 36 -8.13 -4.87 -3.80
CA LEU A 36 -8.70 -3.57 -3.42
C LEU A 36 -7.61 -2.53 -3.19
N GLN A 37 -6.60 -2.87 -2.38
CA GLN A 37 -5.49 -1.96 -2.10
C GLN A 37 -4.67 -1.67 -3.36
N THR A 38 -4.48 -2.66 -4.24
CA THR A 38 -3.82 -2.48 -5.55
C THR A 38 -4.62 -1.53 -6.43
N HIS A 39 -5.95 -1.65 -6.46
CA HIS A 39 -6.80 -0.74 -7.24
C HIS A 39 -6.63 0.74 -6.82
N PHE A 40 -6.57 1.01 -5.51
CA PHE A 40 -6.32 2.37 -5.02
C PHE A 40 -4.87 2.82 -5.23
N ALA A 41 -3.92 1.90 -5.01
CA ALA A 41 -2.49 2.13 -5.21
C ALA A 41 -2.09 2.23 -6.69
N ALA A 42 -2.92 1.81 -7.64
CA ALA A 42 -2.65 1.93 -9.08
C ALA A 42 -2.85 3.35 -9.62
N ARG A 43 -3.35 4.30 -8.82
CA ARG A 43 -3.61 5.66 -9.29
C ARG A 43 -2.33 6.47 -9.44
N LYS A 44 -2.23 7.34 -10.44
CA LYS A 44 -1.10 8.27 -10.60
C LYS A 44 -0.88 9.13 -9.33
N PRO A 45 0.37 9.46 -8.94
CA PRO A 45 0.61 10.35 -7.81
C PRO A 45 -0.04 11.73 -8.03
N VAL A 46 -0.65 12.32 -6.99
CA VAL A 46 -1.39 13.59 -7.11
C VAL A 46 -0.49 14.74 -7.55
N LYS A 47 0.65 14.91 -6.87
CA LYS A 47 1.72 15.82 -7.28
C LYS A 47 2.81 14.98 -7.92
N ASN A 48 3.17 15.25 -9.16
CA ASN A 48 4.15 14.46 -9.90
C ASN A 48 4.93 15.33 -10.90
N PHE A 49 6.08 14.82 -11.32
CA PHE A 49 6.76 15.25 -12.53
C PHE A 49 6.85 14.08 -13.51
N ALA A 50 6.92 14.40 -14.80
CA ALA A 50 7.14 13.43 -15.85
C ALA A 50 8.61 13.07 -15.96
N VAL A 51 8.90 11.79 -16.18
CA VAL A 51 10.23 11.25 -16.43
C VAL A 51 10.20 10.51 -17.75
N THR A 52 11.09 10.93 -18.64
CA THR A 52 11.20 10.45 -20.02
C THR A 52 12.40 9.54 -20.23
N HIS A 53 13.37 9.55 -19.31
CA HIS A 53 14.59 8.76 -19.43
C HIS A 53 14.83 7.93 -18.17
N CYS A 54 15.15 6.65 -18.32
CA CYS A 54 15.42 5.74 -17.21
C CYS A 54 16.80 5.09 -17.35
N PHE A 55 17.75 5.49 -16.51
CA PHE A 55 19.09 4.91 -16.47
C PHE A 55 19.18 3.74 -15.48
N SER A 56 20.20 2.90 -15.65
CA SER A 56 20.55 1.88 -14.64
C SER A 56 21.35 2.49 -13.50
N LEU A 57 21.06 2.06 -12.26
CA LEU A 57 21.93 2.35 -11.11
C LEU A 57 23.31 1.71 -11.30
N ARG A 58 24.35 2.36 -10.74
CA ARG A 58 25.74 1.94 -10.86
C ARG A 58 26.25 1.32 -9.55
N GLY A 59 27.14 0.33 -9.68
CA GLY A 59 27.93 -0.20 -8.57
C GLY A 59 27.08 -0.64 -7.36
N ALA A 60 27.48 -0.21 -6.17
CA ALA A 60 26.83 -0.57 -4.91
C ALA A 60 25.35 -0.15 -4.81
N ASP A 61 24.91 0.87 -5.56
CA ASP A 61 23.49 1.27 -5.57
C ASP A 61 22.60 0.27 -6.30
N ALA A 62 23.14 -0.58 -7.18
CA ALA A 62 22.35 -1.53 -7.97
C ALA A 62 21.70 -2.62 -7.10
N GLU A 63 22.32 -2.93 -5.96
CA GLU A 63 21.81 -3.89 -4.97
C GLU A 63 20.77 -3.24 -4.03
N LEU A 64 20.68 -1.91 -4.02
CA LEU A 64 19.75 -1.19 -3.18
C LEU A 64 18.40 -1.01 -3.88
N ASN A 65 17.32 -1.15 -3.11
CA ASN A 65 15.97 -0.82 -3.58
C ASN A 65 15.71 0.70 -3.46
N ILE A 66 16.43 1.48 -4.27
CA ILE A 66 16.35 2.95 -4.31
C ILE A 66 16.08 3.46 -5.72
N ALA A 67 15.58 4.69 -5.82
CA ALA A 67 15.54 5.44 -7.06
C ALA A 67 16.39 6.70 -6.94
N ARG A 68 17.30 6.92 -7.89
CA ARG A 68 18.05 8.18 -7.97
C ARG A 68 17.26 9.16 -8.84
N LEU A 69 16.95 10.33 -8.30
CA LEU A 69 16.28 11.42 -9.01
C LEU A 69 17.22 12.60 -9.17
N SER A 70 16.96 13.45 -10.17
CA SER A 70 17.63 14.73 -10.27
C SER A 70 17.54 15.52 -8.96
N ASN A 71 18.66 16.14 -8.56
CA ASN A 71 18.75 16.95 -7.35
C ASN A 71 17.83 18.18 -7.36
N MET A 72 17.20 18.50 -8.49
CA MET A 72 16.13 19.51 -8.60
C MET A 72 14.81 19.06 -7.95
N HIS A 73 14.52 17.76 -7.96
CA HIS A 73 13.26 17.21 -7.44
C HIS A 73 13.34 16.74 -5.99
N ILE A 74 14.55 16.73 -5.41
CA ILE A 74 14.79 16.25 -4.05
C ILE A 74 15.09 17.40 -3.10
N GLY A 75 14.33 17.45 -2.01
CA GLY A 75 14.52 18.41 -0.93
C GLY A 75 15.79 18.14 -0.12
N SER A 76 16.32 19.20 0.49
CA SER A 76 17.48 19.11 1.39
C SER A 76 17.20 18.18 2.57
N SER A 77 18.19 17.39 2.99
CA SER A 77 18.08 16.54 4.19
C SER A 77 18.05 17.32 5.50
N THR A 78 18.51 18.58 5.50
CA THR A 78 18.56 19.42 6.71
C THR A 78 17.28 20.23 6.92
N GLY A 79 16.29 20.10 6.02
CA GLY A 79 15.08 20.94 6.03
C GLY A 79 15.33 22.42 5.71
N LYS A 80 16.60 22.84 5.66
CA LYS A 80 17.07 24.17 5.28
C LYS A 80 17.65 24.10 3.86
N GLY A 81 17.10 24.88 2.93
CA GLY A 81 17.55 24.93 1.53
C GLY A 81 16.47 24.51 0.53
N ARG A 82 16.87 23.86 -0.58
CA ARG A 82 15.99 23.52 -1.71
C ARG A 82 14.74 22.75 -1.28
N THR A 83 13.58 23.26 -1.70
CA THR A 83 12.26 22.62 -1.62
C THR A 83 12.05 21.76 -2.87
N GLY A 84 12.54 20.52 -2.84
CA GLY A 84 12.20 19.54 -3.87
C GLY A 84 10.80 18.97 -3.65
N LEU A 85 10.18 18.44 -4.71
CA LEU A 85 8.87 17.79 -4.62
C LEU A 85 8.89 16.57 -3.67
N VAL A 86 10.04 15.91 -3.57
CA VAL A 86 10.24 14.67 -2.82
C VAL A 86 11.28 14.89 -1.72
N SER A 87 11.06 14.35 -0.53
CA SER A 87 12.05 14.38 0.55
C SER A 87 13.19 13.37 0.30
N ARG A 88 14.41 13.68 0.72
CA ARG A 88 15.53 12.74 0.64
C ARG A 88 15.24 11.51 1.52
N LYS A 89 15.41 10.29 0.97
CA LYS A 89 15.00 9.01 1.57
C LYS A 89 13.48 8.85 1.77
N GLY A 90 12.69 9.79 1.26
CA GLY A 90 11.24 9.72 1.23
C GLY A 90 10.77 8.61 0.32
N LEU A 91 9.61 8.03 0.65
CA LEU A 91 8.95 7.07 -0.22
C LEU A 91 8.34 7.82 -1.40
N ILE A 92 8.70 7.39 -2.61
CA ILE A 92 8.08 7.88 -3.84
C ILE A 92 7.25 6.77 -4.46
N LYS A 93 6.31 7.20 -5.28
CA LYS A 93 5.58 6.36 -6.20
C LYS A 93 6.00 6.69 -7.62
N ILE A 94 6.37 5.66 -8.35
CA ILE A 94 6.66 5.70 -9.79
C ILE A 94 5.50 4.98 -10.47
N TYR A 95 4.77 5.68 -11.31
CA TYR A 95 3.66 5.13 -12.09
C TYR A 95 4.02 5.16 -13.57
N ASN A 96 3.94 4.02 -14.24
CA ASN A 96 4.14 3.90 -15.68
C ASN A 96 2.78 4.03 -16.39
N ALA A 97 2.59 5.12 -17.14
CA ALA A 97 1.34 5.37 -17.82
C ALA A 97 1.10 4.47 -19.05
N GLU A 98 2.15 3.87 -19.61
CA GLU A 98 2.04 3.01 -20.79
C GLU A 98 1.39 1.66 -20.47
N ASN A 99 1.60 1.14 -19.26
CA ASN A 99 1.14 -0.20 -18.87
C ASN A 99 0.37 -0.23 -17.54
N GLY A 100 0.18 0.92 -16.89
CA GLY A 100 -0.51 1.04 -15.60
C GLY A 100 0.22 0.45 -14.40
N LYS A 101 1.46 -0.03 -14.58
CA LYS A 101 2.27 -0.58 -13.48
C LYS A 101 2.82 0.53 -12.61
N PHE A 102 3.01 0.23 -11.33
CA PHE A 102 3.54 1.17 -10.37
C PHE A 102 4.47 0.48 -9.38
N LEU A 103 5.37 1.26 -8.81
CA LEU A 103 6.32 0.83 -7.80
C LEU A 103 6.49 1.93 -6.76
N MET A 104 6.54 1.54 -5.49
CA MET A 104 6.93 2.44 -4.41
C MET A 104 8.36 2.10 -3.98
N ILE A 105 9.22 3.12 -3.92
CA ILE A 105 10.64 2.94 -3.64
C ILE A 105 11.17 4.19 -2.96
N ARG A 106 12.30 4.09 -2.24
CA ARG A 106 12.89 5.26 -1.58
C ARG A 106 13.68 6.11 -2.57
N ALA A 107 13.41 7.41 -2.59
CA ALA A 107 14.13 8.35 -3.42
C ALA A 107 15.44 8.81 -2.78
N GLN A 108 16.50 8.89 -3.58
CA GLN A 108 17.75 9.54 -3.20
C GLN A 108 18.23 10.49 -4.29
N GLY A 109 18.95 11.54 -3.89
CA GLY A 109 19.59 12.46 -4.84
C GLY A 109 20.75 11.78 -5.54
N VAL A 110 21.11 12.27 -6.72
CA VAL A 110 22.36 11.86 -7.38
C VAL A 110 23.53 12.37 -6.52
N PRO A 111 24.50 11.51 -6.16
CA PRO A 111 25.70 11.97 -5.48
C PRO A 111 26.41 13.02 -6.35
N THR A 112 26.87 14.10 -5.72
CA THR A 112 27.63 15.15 -6.40
C THR A 112 29.12 14.83 -6.27
N VAL A 113 29.61 13.96 -7.14
CA VAL A 113 31.04 13.64 -7.25
C VAL A 113 31.62 14.38 -8.47
N ALA A 114 32.82 14.91 -8.34
CA ALA A 114 33.51 15.58 -9.45
C ALA A 114 33.69 14.60 -10.63
N GLY A 115 33.23 15.01 -11.82
CA GLY A 115 33.28 14.19 -13.04
C GLY A 115 32.08 13.25 -13.25
N GLU A 116 31.16 13.12 -12.30
CA GLU A 116 29.93 12.32 -12.51
C GLU A 116 28.84 13.12 -13.21
N LYS A 117 28.33 12.55 -14.31
CA LYS A 117 27.21 13.12 -15.08
C LYS A 117 25.97 13.13 -14.19
N GLN A 118 25.48 14.33 -13.89
CA GLN A 118 24.22 14.52 -13.17
C GLN A 118 23.03 14.03 -14.01
N LEU A 119 21.99 13.53 -13.33
CA LEU A 119 20.72 13.23 -14.00
C LEU A 119 20.03 14.54 -14.40
N THR A 120 19.56 14.59 -15.65
CA THR A 120 18.71 15.69 -16.12
C THR A 120 17.40 15.70 -15.34
N LYS A 121 16.68 16.82 -15.38
CA LYS A 121 15.41 17.01 -14.67
C LYS A 121 14.40 15.89 -14.97
N ASP A 122 14.42 15.34 -16.18
CA ASP A 122 13.38 14.45 -16.68
C ASP A 122 13.84 12.98 -16.63
N SER A 123 14.84 12.71 -15.80
CA SER A 123 15.52 11.42 -15.71
C SER A 123 15.43 10.79 -14.33
N ILE A 124 15.36 9.46 -14.32
CA ILE A 124 15.46 8.61 -13.13
C ILE A 124 16.54 7.55 -13.35
N ALA A 125 17.19 7.10 -12.28
CA ALA A 125 17.97 5.87 -12.33
C ALA A 125 17.40 4.81 -11.37
N LEU A 126 17.26 3.59 -11.87
CA LEU A 126 16.64 2.45 -11.20
C LEU A 126 17.49 1.19 -11.35
N ASN A 127 17.39 0.26 -10.39
CA ASN A 127 17.98 -1.06 -10.53
C ASN A 127 17.15 -1.94 -11.50
N TYR A 128 17.69 -3.12 -11.81
CA TYR A 128 17.05 -4.06 -12.74
C TYR A 128 15.66 -4.50 -12.26
N ASP A 129 15.52 -4.82 -10.97
CA ASP A 129 14.25 -5.30 -10.42
C ASP A 129 13.16 -4.24 -10.44
N ALA A 130 13.50 -2.97 -10.17
CA ALA A 130 12.56 -1.85 -10.27
C ALA A 130 12.12 -1.62 -11.72
N LYS A 131 13.04 -1.68 -12.69
CA LYS A 131 12.70 -1.59 -14.12
C LYS A 131 11.75 -2.71 -14.53
N LYS A 132 12.02 -3.95 -14.09
CA LYS A 132 11.17 -5.11 -14.34
C LYS A 132 9.79 -4.95 -13.70
N ALA A 133 9.70 -4.47 -12.46
CA ALA A 133 8.45 -4.22 -11.76
C ALA A 133 7.59 -3.16 -12.45
N LEU A 134 8.22 -2.10 -12.98
CA LEU A 134 7.55 -1.06 -13.79
C LEU A 134 7.26 -1.49 -15.23
N GLY A 135 7.73 -2.67 -15.64
CA GLY A 135 7.58 -3.19 -17.00
C GLY A 135 8.30 -2.35 -18.05
N ILE A 136 9.43 -1.74 -17.69
CA ILE A 136 10.29 -0.99 -18.62
C ILE A 136 11.16 -1.99 -19.39
N PRO A 137 11.01 -2.13 -20.72
CA PRO A 137 11.85 -3.01 -21.52
C PRO A 137 13.31 -2.55 -21.52
N LYS A 138 14.27 -3.49 -21.56
CA LYS A 138 15.71 -3.15 -21.66
C LYS A 138 16.06 -2.26 -22.85
N ASN A 139 15.26 -2.32 -23.92
CA ASN A 139 15.51 -1.61 -25.17
C ASN A 139 14.77 -0.27 -25.25
N GLN A 140 13.97 0.07 -24.23
CA GLN A 140 13.14 1.28 -24.18
C GLN A 140 13.41 2.01 -22.87
N GLU A 141 14.57 2.67 -22.81
CA GLU A 141 15.01 3.47 -21.65
C GLU A 141 14.83 4.99 -21.90
N THR A 142 14.20 5.34 -23.02
CA THR A 142 13.96 6.70 -23.52
C THR A 142 12.49 6.87 -23.91
N GLU A 143 12.00 8.11 -23.93
CA GLU A 143 10.61 8.48 -24.26
C GLU A 143 9.54 7.85 -23.36
N LEU A 144 9.91 7.52 -22.13
CA LEU A 144 9.02 6.89 -21.18
C LEU A 144 7.93 7.86 -20.68
N GLN A 145 6.75 7.33 -20.37
CA GLN A 145 5.69 8.09 -19.69
C GLN A 145 5.59 7.73 -18.20
N LEU A 146 6.69 7.94 -17.47
CA LEU A 146 6.72 7.73 -16.03
C LEU A 146 6.29 8.99 -15.28
N PHE A 147 5.42 8.82 -14.28
CA PHE A 147 5.03 9.86 -13.35
C PHE A 147 5.56 9.55 -11.96
N VAL A 148 6.40 10.44 -11.46
CA VAL A 148 7.08 10.27 -10.17
C VAL A 148 6.62 11.34 -9.20
N GLY A 149 6.23 10.93 -7.99
CA GLY A 149 5.78 11.84 -6.95
C GLY A 149 5.90 11.25 -5.55
N PRO A 150 5.71 12.06 -4.50
CA PRO A 150 5.65 11.56 -3.14
C PRO A 150 4.51 10.56 -2.99
N ALA A 151 4.78 9.48 -2.26
CA ALA A 151 3.76 8.50 -1.88
C ALA A 151 2.74 9.15 -0.93
N ASN A 152 1.45 8.94 -1.18
CA ASN A 152 0.41 9.37 -0.23
C ASN A 152 0.24 8.35 0.90
N LEU A 153 -0.62 8.64 1.89
CA LEU A 153 -0.84 7.74 3.03
C LEU A 153 -1.24 6.32 2.60
N GLY A 154 -2.11 6.17 1.60
CA GLY A 154 -2.52 4.86 1.08
C GLY A 154 -1.38 4.11 0.37
N ASP A 155 -0.52 4.84 -0.35
CA ASP A 155 0.68 4.28 -0.98
C ASP A 155 1.69 3.80 0.05
N HIS A 156 1.82 4.52 1.18
CA HIS A 156 2.64 4.12 2.32
C HIS A 156 2.15 2.82 2.94
N GLU A 157 0.84 2.70 3.18
CA GLU A 157 0.23 1.46 3.69
C GLU A 157 0.43 0.29 2.71
N PHE A 158 0.24 0.53 1.41
CA PHE A 158 0.47 -0.47 0.38
C PHE A 158 1.92 -0.96 0.35
N PHE A 159 2.88 -0.02 0.43
CA PHE A 159 4.30 -0.33 0.47
C PHE A 159 4.63 -1.20 1.69
N LEU A 160 4.22 -0.78 2.89
CA LEU A 160 4.49 -1.50 4.14
C LEU A 160 3.88 -2.91 4.14
N MET A 161 2.75 -3.10 3.46
CA MET A 161 2.06 -4.37 3.43
C MET A 161 2.61 -5.36 2.38
N TYR A 162 3.13 -4.87 1.25
CA TYR A 162 3.45 -5.72 0.10
C TYR A 162 4.84 -5.60 -0.47
N GLN A 163 5.50 -4.44 -0.33
CA GLN A 163 6.77 -4.16 -0.99
C GLN A 163 7.93 -3.98 0.00
N ASP A 164 7.62 -3.78 1.28
CA ASP A 164 8.62 -3.69 2.33
C ASP A 164 9.32 -5.03 2.54
N ALA A 165 10.64 -4.97 2.74
CA ALA A 165 11.45 -6.16 2.96
C ALA A 165 11.20 -6.75 4.36
N ASP A 166 10.88 -5.89 5.33
CA ASP A 166 10.65 -6.29 6.71
C ASP A 166 9.37 -7.13 6.84
N ALA A 167 9.51 -8.34 7.37
CA ALA A 167 8.39 -9.25 7.59
C ALA A 167 7.49 -8.78 8.75
N SER A 168 8.06 -8.10 9.75
CA SER A 168 7.33 -7.67 10.95
C SER A 168 6.30 -6.57 10.65
N SER A 169 6.67 -5.63 9.78
CA SER A 169 5.79 -4.58 9.26
C SER A 169 4.57 -5.19 8.55
N ARG A 170 4.79 -6.21 7.72
CA ARG A 170 3.73 -6.89 6.95
C ARG A 170 2.76 -7.67 7.85
N THR A 171 3.28 -8.41 8.83
CA THR A 171 2.44 -9.17 9.76
C THR A 171 1.59 -8.28 10.66
N ALA A 172 2.15 -7.17 11.17
CA ALA A 172 1.39 -6.21 11.97
C ALA A 172 0.24 -5.56 11.18
N ARG A 173 0.48 -5.21 9.91
CA ARG A 173 -0.55 -4.62 9.03
C ARG A 173 -1.60 -5.63 8.61
N ALA A 174 -1.23 -6.88 8.37
CA ALA A 174 -2.18 -7.97 8.13
C ALA A 174 -3.10 -8.18 9.34
N LEU A 175 -2.57 -8.14 10.56
CA LEU A 175 -3.37 -8.19 11.78
C LEU A 175 -4.37 -7.02 11.85
N GLY A 176 -3.95 -5.82 11.48
CA GLY A 176 -4.85 -4.66 11.39
C GLY A 176 -6.06 -4.90 10.49
N TRP A 177 -5.87 -5.51 9.32
CA TRP A 177 -6.96 -5.89 8.44
C TRP A 177 -7.87 -6.96 9.03
N TYR A 178 -7.30 -7.97 9.69
CA TYR A 178 -8.09 -9.00 10.36
C TYR A 178 -8.95 -8.42 11.49
N MET A 179 -8.41 -7.48 12.27
CA MET A 179 -9.15 -6.77 13.31
C MET A 179 -10.27 -5.89 12.72
N ALA A 180 -10.01 -5.20 11.61
CA ALA A 180 -11.01 -4.39 10.93
C ALA A 180 -12.17 -5.25 10.40
N ILE A 181 -11.88 -6.38 9.74
CA ILE A 181 -12.89 -7.33 9.27
C ILE A 181 -13.68 -7.90 10.44
N GLY A 182 -12.99 -8.32 11.51
CA GLY A 182 -13.62 -8.79 12.74
C GLY A 182 -14.59 -7.76 13.33
N GLY A 183 -14.18 -6.49 13.40
CA GLY A 183 -15.00 -5.39 13.87
C GLY A 183 -16.25 -5.16 13.01
N VAL A 184 -16.11 -5.16 11.68
CA VAL A 184 -17.25 -5.00 10.75
C VAL A 184 -18.23 -6.16 10.88
N VAL A 185 -17.74 -7.40 10.87
CA VAL A 185 -18.59 -8.59 10.99
C VAL A 185 -19.32 -8.62 12.33
N TYR A 186 -18.61 -8.29 13.42
CA TYR A 186 -19.22 -8.20 14.74
C TYR A 186 -20.29 -7.09 14.81
N GLY A 187 -20.02 -5.92 14.23
CA GLY A 187 -20.99 -4.83 14.13
C GLY A 187 -22.25 -5.22 13.36
N LEU A 188 -22.11 -5.89 12.20
CA LEU A 188 -23.24 -6.41 11.44
C LEU A 188 -24.04 -7.45 12.22
N PHE A 189 -23.37 -8.30 12.98
CA PHE A 189 -24.03 -9.29 13.84
C PHE A 189 -24.85 -8.63 14.95
N GLN A 190 -24.29 -7.62 15.61
CA GLN A 190 -24.99 -6.85 16.63
C GLN A 190 -26.22 -6.13 16.06
N MET A 191 -26.09 -5.52 14.88
CA MET A 191 -27.24 -4.91 14.19
C MET A 191 -28.35 -5.93 13.89
N ALA A 192 -27.99 -7.12 13.40
CA ALA A 192 -28.94 -8.18 13.11
C ALA A 192 -29.67 -8.66 14.39
N LEU A 193 -28.95 -8.80 15.51
CA LEU A 193 -29.54 -9.15 16.80
C LEU A 193 -30.53 -8.09 17.28
N SER A 194 -30.14 -6.82 17.25
CA SER A 194 -31.02 -5.71 17.65
C SER A 194 -32.27 -5.60 16.77
N PHE A 195 -32.16 -5.86 15.47
CA PHE A 195 -33.32 -5.91 14.58
C PHE A 195 -34.26 -7.07 14.93
N LEU A 196 -33.71 -8.24 15.27
CA LEU A 196 -34.50 -9.40 15.69
C LEU A 196 -35.22 -9.13 17.02
N GLU A 197 -34.55 -8.52 17.99
CA GLU A 197 -35.15 -8.10 19.27
C GLU A 197 -36.30 -7.12 19.06
N ALA A 198 -36.11 -6.11 18.21
CA ALA A 198 -37.14 -5.13 17.87
C ALA A 198 -38.35 -5.78 17.15
N ALA A 199 -38.11 -6.72 16.23
CA ALA A 199 -39.17 -7.45 15.53
C ALA A 199 -39.99 -8.35 16.48
N VAL A 200 -39.34 -9.03 17.44
CA VAL A 200 -40.04 -9.81 18.46
C VAL A 200 -40.87 -8.89 19.36
N ALA A 201 -40.33 -7.75 19.78
CA ALA A 201 -41.06 -6.77 20.60
C ALA A 201 -42.23 -6.09 19.87
N ALA A 202 -42.25 -6.08 18.54
CA ALA A 202 -43.37 -5.56 17.75
C ALA A 202 -44.48 -6.60 17.49
N LEU A 203 -44.17 -7.89 17.65
CA LEU A 203 -45.09 -9.02 17.43
C LEU A 203 -45.80 -9.48 18.72
N PHE A 204 -45.35 -9.02 19.89
CA PHE A 204 -45.92 -9.29 21.22
C PHE A 204 -46.26 -7.99 21.93
#